data_AF-A0A158KXE8-F1
#
_entry.id   AF-A0A158KXE8-F1
#
_cell.length_a   1.000
_cell.length_b   1.000
_cell.length_c   1.000
_cell.angle_alpha   90.00
_cell.angle_beta   90.00
_cell.angle_gamma   90.00
#
_symmetry.space_group_name_H-M   'P 1'
#
loop_
_entity.id
_entity.type
_entity.pdbx_description
1 polymer ?
#
loop_
_entity_poly.entity_id
_entity_poly.type
_entity_poly.pdbx_seq_one_letter_code
_entity_poly.pdbx_strand_id
1 'polypeptide(L)'
;MLRGAEVALEAVGGESGTLKSLGGHPETHILGETFYTAVPFFHGLYCAKLCVAPVSPGLTALTDAPLDVNGKANGLRDAVNEFVANNDAAWEVRVQLATDIEKIPIEDASVQWPEDASPYVTVARIRAAPQAAWSEARSAAIDDCMAFCP
;
A
#
# COMPACT_ATOMS: atom_id res chain seq x y z
N MET A 1 18.62 -23.78 -13.94
CA MET A 1 17.63 -24.62 -14.66
C MET A 1 16.30 -24.78 -13.91
N LEU A 2 16.05 -24.09 -12.77
CA LEU A 2 14.77 -24.18 -12.04
C LEU A 2 13.92 -22.89 -12.05
N ARG A 3 14.48 -21.73 -12.44
CA ARG A 3 13.72 -20.45 -12.53
C ARG A 3 12.74 -20.35 -13.70
N GLY A 4 12.78 -21.27 -14.67
CA GLY A 4 11.89 -21.23 -15.84
C GLY A 4 10.51 -21.86 -15.59
N ALA A 5 10.38 -22.68 -14.54
CA ALA A 5 9.14 -23.39 -14.24
C ALA A 5 8.19 -22.58 -13.33
N GLU A 6 8.71 -21.67 -12.51
CA GLU A 6 7.89 -20.83 -11.61
C GLU A 6 7.10 -19.76 -12.38
N VAL A 7 7.72 -19.12 -13.39
CA VAL A 7 7.06 -18.08 -14.21
C VAL A 7 5.88 -18.64 -15.02
N ALA A 8 5.91 -19.93 -15.36
CA ALA A 8 4.84 -20.57 -16.14
C ALA A 8 3.61 -20.93 -15.29
N LEU A 9 3.75 -21.07 -13.97
CA LEU A 9 2.62 -21.37 -13.08
C LEU A 9 1.88 -20.09 -12.64
N GLU A 10 2.56 -18.95 -12.59
CA GLU A 10 1.96 -17.64 -12.29
C GLU A 10 1.02 -17.13 -13.39
N ALA A 11 1.18 -17.60 -14.63
CA ALA A 11 0.36 -17.18 -15.77
C ALA A 11 -1.04 -17.86 -15.82
N VAL A 12 -1.28 -18.90 -15.02
CA VAL A 12 -2.50 -19.70 -15.08
C VAL A 12 -3.12 -19.82 -13.69
N GLY A 13 -3.76 -18.74 -13.24
CA GLY A 13 -4.79 -18.82 -12.21
C GLY A 13 -4.47 -18.08 -10.92
N GLY A 14 -4.76 -16.77 -10.94
CA GLY A 14 -5.16 -15.99 -9.78
C GLY A 14 -4.10 -15.86 -8.69
N GLU A 15 -3.44 -14.70 -8.66
CA GLU A 15 -2.60 -14.29 -7.53
C GLU A 15 -3.35 -14.53 -6.20
N SER A 16 -2.92 -15.54 -5.46
CA SER A 16 -3.53 -15.82 -4.16
C SER A 16 -3.15 -14.70 -3.21
N GLY A 17 -4.12 -13.91 -2.76
CA GLY A 17 -3.91 -12.90 -1.71
C GLY A 17 -3.23 -13.49 -0.46
N THR A 18 -3.41 -14.79 -0.22
CA THR A 18 -2.72 -15.55 0.83
C THR A 18 -1.20 -15.63 0.61
N LEU A 19 -0.72 -15.82 -0.63
CA LEU A 19 0.72 -15.85 -0.94
C LEU A 19 1.37 -14.47 -0.78
N LYS A 20 0.69 -13.40 -1.22
CA LYS A 20 1.14 -12.01 -0.97
C LYS A 20 1.18 -11.72 0.53
N SER A 21 0.21 -12.20 1.31
CA SER A 21 0.14 -12.00 2.77
C SER A 21 1.19 -12.79 3.57
N LEU A 22 1.71 -13.90 3.05
CA LEU A 22 2.71 -14.76 3.70
C LEU A 22 4.16 -14.41 3.34
N GLY A 23 4.40 -13.24 2.73
CA GLY A 23 5.75 -12.77 2.37
C GLY A 23 6.12 -12.95 0.89
N GLY A 24 5.17 -13.34 0.02
CA GLY A 24 5.32 -13.38 -1.43
C GLY A 24 4.97 -12.08 -2.13
N HIS A 25 5.03 -10.93 -1.44
CA HIS A 25 4.87 -9.65 -2.12
C HIS A 25 6.00 -9.49 -3.14
N PRO A 26 5.71 -9.13 -4.40
CA PRO A 26 6.74 -8.79 -5.37
C PRO A 26 7.74 -7.80 -4.78
N GLU A 27 9.03 -7.96 -5.11
CA GLU A 27 10.08 -6.99 -4.74
C GLU A 27 9.88 -5.70 -5.55
N THR A 28 8.88 -4.91 -5.18
CA THR A 28 8.48 -3.65 -5.84
C THR A 28 8.77 -2.46 -4.96
N HIS A 29 8.82 -1.27 -5.57
CA HIS A 29 9.07 -0.04 -4.86
C HIS A 29 7.85 0.38 -4.01
N ILE A 30 7.98 0.30 -2.68
CA ILE A 30 6.90 0.50 -1.71
C ILE A 30 6.09 1.81 -1.88
N LEU A 31 6.72 2.90 -2.33
CA LEU A 31 6.01 4.17 -2.55
C LEU A 31 5.03 4.14 -3.74
N GLY A 32 5.12 3.15 -4.63
CA GLY A 32 4.18 2.90 -5.71
C GLY A 32 2.96 2.05 -5.31
N GLU A 33 2.93 1.55 -4.08
CA GLU A 33 1.88 0.67 -3.56
C GLU A 33 0.69 1.45 -3.00
N THR A 34 -0.49 0.83 -3.05
CA THR A 34 -1.69 1.32 -2.33
C THR A 34 -1.85 0.55 -1.03
N PHE A 35 -1.98 1.27 0.08
CA PHE A 35 -2.19 0.69 1.41
C PHE A 35 -3.66 0.69 1.76
N TYR A 36 -4.13 -0.36 2.44
CA TYR A 36 -5.54 -0.55 2.78
C TYR A 36 -5.70 -0.76 4.28
N THR A 37 -6.85 -0.38 4.83
CA THR A 37 -7.17 -0.69 6.22
C THR A 37 -7.51 -2.16 6.48
N ALA A 38 -7.74 -2.94 5.42
CA ALA A 38 -8.27 -4.31 5.39
C ALA A 38 -9.66 -4.46 6.02
N VAL A 39 -9.82 -4.09 7.29
CA VAL A 39 -11.09 -4.06 8.01
C VAL A 39 -11.87 -2.77 7.73
N PRO A 40 -13.21 -2.83 7.78
CA PRO A 40 -14.04 -1.63 7.69
C PRO A 40 -14.21 -0.94 9.06
N PHE A 41 -14.44 0.37 9.04
CA PHE A 41 -14.66 1.21 10.21
C PHE A 41 -16.03 1.91 10.14
N PHE A 42 -16.65 2.09 11.30
CA PHE A 42 -17.85 2.92 11.41
C PHE A 42 -17.48 4.41 11.49
N HIS A 43 -18.12 5.19 10.62
CA HIS A 43 -18.09 6.64 10.56
C HIS A 43 -19.52 7.16 10.79
N GLY A 44 -19.94 7.18 12.05
CA GLY A 44 -21.33 7.46 12.41
C GLY A 44 -22.25 6.32 11.94
N LEU A 45 -23.22 6.64 11.07
CA LEU A 45 -24.15 5.65 10.52
C LEU A 45 -23.61 4.90 9.30
N TYR A 46 -22.42 5.27 8.81
CA TYR A 46 -21.81 4.69 7.62
C TYR A 46 -20.67 3.75 7.99
N CYS A 47 -20.46 2.71 7.20
CA CYS A 47 -19.35 1.77 7.35
C CYS A 47 -18.46 1.87 6.10
N ALA A 48 -17.14 1.91 6.26
CA ALA A 48 -16.23 2.12 5.15
C ALA A 48 -14.88 1.42 5.31
N LYS A 49 -14.30 0.93 4.20
CA LYS A 49 -12.85 0.62 4.11
C LYS A 49 -12.12 1.84 3.57
N LEU A 50 -10.87 2.02 3.98
CA LEU A 50 -10.04 3.13 3.49
C LEU A 50 -8.82 2.59 2.75
N CYS A 51 -8.33 3.38 1.79
CA CYS A 51 -7.02 3.18 1.20
C CYS A 51 -6.24 4.49 1.07
N VAL A 52 -4.92 4.36 0.97
CA VAL A 52 -3.98 5.44 0.65
C VAL A 52 -3.30 5.08 -0.65
N ALA A 53 -3.65 5.78 -1.73
CA ALA A 53 -3.21 5.48 -3.09
C ALA A 53 -2.26 6.56 -3.61
N PRO A 54 -1.13 6.21 -4.26
CA PRO A 54 -0.23 7.17 -4.87
C PRO A 54 -0.89 7.88 -6.06
N VAL A 55 -0.66 9.19 -6.20
CA VAL A 55 -1.24 9.97 -7.31
C VAL A 55 -0.27 10.95 -7.97
N SER A 56 0.85 11.30 -7.34
CA SER A 56 1.87 12.12 -8.01
C SER A 56 2.59 11.30 -9.09
N PRO A 57 2.94 11.90 -10.25
CA PRO A 57 3.58 11.20 -11.36
C PRO A 57 4.80 10.36 -10.97
N GLY A 58 5.65 10.89 -10.06
CA GLY A 58 6.82 10.17 -9.57
C GLY A 58 6.47 8.92 -8.77
N LEU A 59 5.38 8.93 -8.00
CA LEU A 59 4.93 7.77 -7.24
C LEU A 59 4.23 6.73 -8.13
N THR A 60 3.37 7.19 -9.05
CA THR A 60 2.68 6.29 -9.98
C THR A 60 3.63 5.61 -10.96
N ALA A 61 4.78 6.24 -11.27
CA ALA A 61 5.84 5.62 -12.06
C ALA A 61 6.56 4.47 -11.31
N LEU A 62 6.37 4.38 -9.98
CA LEU A 62 6.95 3.33 -9.14
C LEU A 62 6.00 2.15 -8.92
N THR A 63 4.75 2.24 -9.39
CA THR A 63 3.79 1.13 -9.32
C THR A 63 4.33 -0.06 -10.10
N ASP A 64 4.40 -1.23 -9.45
CA ASP A 64 5.01 -2.47 -9.95
C ASP A 64 6.48 -2.35 -10.40
N ALA A 65 7.15 -1.23 -10.09
CA ALA A 65 8.54 -1.03 -10.47
C ALA A 65 9.43 -1.96 -9.63
N PRO A 66 10.25 -2.82 -10.27
CA PRO A 66 11.08 -3.78 -9.55
C PRO A 66 12.14 -3.06 -8.71
N LEU A 67 12.39 -3.57 -7.51
CA LEU A 67 13.34 -3.03 -6.56
C LEU A 67 14.25 -4.14 -6.03
N ASP A 68 15.51 -4.13 -6.46
CA ASP A 68 16.48 -5.10 -5.96
C ASP A 68 16.96 -4.72 -4.55
N VAL A 69 16.52 -5.50 -3.57
CA VAL A 69 16.91 -5.38 -2.16
C VAL A 69 17.88 -6.48 -1.72
N ASN A 70 18.31 -7.36 -2.63
CA ASN A 70 19.16 -8.49 -2.28
C ASN A 70 20.53 -8.03 -1.77
N GLY A 71 20.92 -8.54 -0.60
CA GLY A 71 22.17 -8.15 0.07
C GLY A 71 22.16 -6.73 0.66
N LYS A 72 21.01 -6.02 0.66
CA LYS A 72 20.86 -4.68 1.24
C LYS A 72 20.04 -4.76 2.52
N ALA A 73 20.70 -4.60 3.67
CA ALA A 73 20.05 -4.67 4.98
C ALA A 73 18.88 -3.67 5.15
N ASN A 74 18.94 -2.53 4.45
CA ASN A 74 17.94 -1.47 4.51
C ASN A 74 17.37 -1.10 3.12
N GLY A 75 17.37 -2.03 2.15
CA GLY A 75 17.10 -1.72 0.74
C GLY A 75 15.81 -0.93 0.46
N LEU A 76 14.71 -1.25 1.15
CA LEU A 76 13.46 -0.49 1.04
C LEU A 76 13.58 0.94 1.61
N ARG A 77 14.22 1.09 2.77
CA ARG A 77 14.43 2.41 3.40
C ARG A 77 15.31 3.29 2.51
N ASP A 78 16.36 2.72 1.94
CA ASP A 78 17.28 3.43 1.05
C ASP A 78 16.56 3.92 -0.21
N ALA A 79 15.72 3.07 -0.82
CA ALA A 79 14.91 3.44 -1.98
C ALA A 79 13.92 4.58 -1.66
N VAL A 80 13.22 4.51 -0.52
CA VAL A 80 12.34 5.58 -0.04
C VAL A 80 13.11 6.88 0.15
N ASN A 81 14.26 6.83 0.84
CA ASN A 81 15.11 8.00 1.09
C ASN A 81 15.59 8.66 -0.21
N GLU A 82 16.04 7.86 -1.17
CA GLU A 82 16.51 8.35 -2.47
C GLU A 82 15.40 9.09 -3.23
N PHE A 83 14.20 8.51 -3.26
CA PHE A 83 13.06 9.10 -3.94
C PHE A 83 12.62 10.41 -3.28
N VAL A 84 12.31 10.38 -1.99
CA VAL A 84 11.72 11.53 -1.28
C VAL A 84 12.70 12.67 -1.03
N ALA A 85 14.01 12.44 -1.13
CA ALA A 85 15.00 13.51 -1.07
C ALA A 85 14.89 14.48 -2.26
N ASN A 86 14.39 14.01 -3.40
CA ASN A 86 14.43 14.74 -4.66
C ASN A 86 13.05 14.97 -5.30
N ASN A 87 12.00 14.36 -4.78
CA ASN A 87 10.68 14.38 -5.41
C ASN A 87 9.59 14.82 -4.43
N ASP A 88 8.65 15.62 -4.93
CA ASP A 88 7.35 15.79 -4.28
C ASP A 88 6.56 14.48 -4.35
N ALA A 89 5.86 14.17 -3.27
CA ALA A 89 5.05 12.97 -3.15
C ALA A 89 3.62 13.34 -2.75
N ALA A 90 2.64 12.75 -3.43
CA ALA A 90 1.23 12.95 -3.11
C ALA A 90 0.44 11.64 -3.17
N TRP A 91 -0.34 11.41 -2.12
CA TRP A 91 -1.28 10.29 -2.01
C TRP A 91 -2.70 10.79 -1.78
N GLU A 92 -3.69 10.03 -2.21
CA GLU A 92 -5.08 10.25 -1.88
C GLU A 92 -5.53 9.27 -0.80
N VAL A 93 -6.19 9.79 0.23
CA VAL A 93 -7.00 8.97 1.12
C VAL A 93 -8.34 8.78 0.45
N ARG A 94 -8.71 7.54 0.18
CA ARG A 94 -9.96 7.17 -0.47
C ARG A 94 -10.77 6.25 0.42
N VAL A 95 -12.09 6.30 0.27
CA VAL A 95 -13.03 5.46 1.01
C VAL A 95 -13.84 4.60 0.05
N GLN A 96 -14.12 3.37 0.46
CA GLN A 96 -15.18 2.53 -0.11
C GLN A 96 -16.29 2.42 0.93
N LEU A 97 -17.50 2.88 0.58
CA LEU A 97 -18.65 2.83 1.46
C LEU A 97 -19.39 1.50 1.33
N ALA A 98 -19.81 0.92 2.45
CA ALA A 98 -20.72 -0.22 2.46
C ALA A 98 -22.13 0.28 2.07
N THR A 99 -22.43 0.26 0.78
CA THR A 99 -23.70 0.75 0.19
C THR A 99 -24.82 -0.29 0.24
N ASP A 100 -24.48 -1.58 0.30
CA ASP A 100 -25.41 -2.71 0.33
C ASP A 100 -24.83 -3.84 1.19
N ILE A 101 -25.36 -4.02 2.40
CA ILE A 101 -24.82 -4.95 3.39
C ILE A 101 -25.02 -6.44 3.03
N GLU A 102 -25.97 -6.74 2.14
CA GLU A 102 -26.18 -8.10 1.65
C GLU A 102 -25.11 -8.48 0.61
N LYS A 103 -24.59 -7.49 -0.13
CA LYS A 103 -23.54 -7.69 -1.14
C LYS A 103 -22.13 -7.43 -0.60
N ILE A 104 -22.03 -6.66 0.47
CA ILE A 104 -20.76 -6.19 1.03
C ILE A 104 -20.60 -6.81 2.41
N PRO A 105 -19.84 -7.92 2.53
CA PRO A 105 -19.64 -8.57 3.81
C PRO A 105 -18.71 -7.71 4.67
N ILE A 106 -19.30 -6.90 5.56
CA ILE A 106 -18.54 -6.04 6.48
C ILE A 106 -17.82 -6.84 7.57
N GLU A 107 -18.34 -8.02 7.91
CA GLU A 107 -17.79 -8.91 8.95
C GLU A 107 -16.63 -9.77 8.44
N ASP A 108 -16.41 -9.82 7.11
CA ASP A 108 -15.33 -10.60 6.50
C ASP A 108 -14.29 -9.67 5.86
N ALA A 109 -13.20 -9.43 6.61
CA ALA A 109 -12.10 -8.60 6.16
C ALA A 109 -11.28 -9.22 5.02
N SER A 110 -11.39 -10.54 4.79
CA SER A 110 -10.65 -11.23 3.73
C SER A 110 -11.22 -10.98 2.33
N VAL A 111 -12.46 -10.48 2.26
CA VAL A 111 -13.17 -10.23 1.00
C VAL A 111 -12.91 -8.81 0.52
N GLN A 112 -12.41 -8.70 -0.72
CA GLN A 112 -12.35 -7.44 -1.44
C GLN A 112 -13.76 -7.01 -1.84
N TRP A 113 -14.09 -5.73 -1.61
CA TRP A 113 -15.39 -5.20 -2.00
C TRP A 113 -15.36 -4.83 -3.49
N PRO A 114 -16.41 -5.19 -4.26
CA PRO A 114 -16.44 -4.96 -5.69
C PRO A 114 -16.57 -3.45 -6.00
N GLU A 115 -15.64 -2.92 -6.79
CA GLU A 115 -15.50 -1.47 -7.04
C GLU A 115 -16.65 -0.87 -7.87
N ASP A 116 -17.35 -1.69 -8.66
CA ASP A 116 -18.54 -1.28 -9.40
C ASP A 116 -19.74 -1.03 -8.48
N ALA A 117 -19.83 -1.74 -7.34
CA ALA A 117 -20.86 -1.54 -6.32
C ALA A 117 -20.43 -0.54 -5.23
N SER A 118 -19.14 -0.47 -4.94
CA SER A 118 -18.54 0.46 -3.97
C SER A 118 -17.28 1.09 -4.57
N PRO A 119 -17.41 2.17 -5.35
CA PRO A 119 -16.26 2.84 -5.93
C PRO A 119 -15.47 3.61 -4.86
N TYR A 120 -14.16 3.73 -5.08
CA TYR A 120 -13.31 4.58 -4.24
C TYR A 120 -13.66 6.06 -4.42
N VAL A 121 -13.96 6.74 -3.32
CA VAL A 121 -14.18 8.18 -3.28
C VAL A 121 -13.03 8.86 -2.55
N THR A 122 -12.36 9.81 -3.20
CA THR A 122 -11.29 10.58 -2.57
C THR A 122 -11.84 11.54 -1.52
N VAL A 123 -11.33 11.47 -0.30
CA VAL A 123 -11.77 12.30 0.84
C VAL A 123 -10.67 13.21 1.37
N ALA A 124 -9.39 12.88 1.13
CA ALA A 124 -8.27 13.73 1.52
C ALA A 124 -7.05 13.52 0.61
N ARG A 125 -6.07 14.42 0.72
CA ARG A 125 -4.78 14.32 0.04
C ARG A 125 -3.65 14.52 1.02
N ILE A 126 -2.73 13.57 1.05
CA ILE A 126 -1.46 13.64 1.79
C ILE A 126 -0.42 14.18 0.82
N ARG A 127 0.40 15.14 1.27
CA ARG A 127 1.50 15.71 0.49
C ARG A 127 2.76 15.73 1.33
N ALA A 128 3.88 15.35 0.72
CA ALA A 128 5.21 15.50 1.27
C ALA A 128 6.09 16.21 0.24
N ALA A 129 6.68 17.33 0.65
CA ALA A 129 7.72 18.00 -0.13
C ALA A 129 9.05 17.22 -0.01
N PRO A 130 10.01 17.45 -0.93
CA PRO A 130 11.34 16.88 -0.86
C PRO A 130 11.97 17.08 0.52
N GLN A 131 12.39 15.98 1.14
CA GLN A 131 12.95 15.98 2.48
C GLN A 131 13.81 14.75 2.75
N ALA A 132 14.69 14.85 3.74
CA ALA A 132 15.33 13.67 4.30
C ALA A 132 14.29 12.82 5.04
N ALA A 133 13.98 11.63 4.52
CA ALA A 133 13.05 10.72 5.18
C ALA A 133 13.66 10.04 6.40
N TRP A 134 14.95 9.74 6.39
CA TRP A 134 15.62 9.08 7.52
C TRP A 134 16.94 9.76 7.92
N SER A 135 17.13 9.85 9.22
CA SER A 135 18.42 10.07 9.88
C SER A 135 18.35 9.43 11.26
N GLU A 136 19.48 9.08 11.88
CA GLU A 136 19.44 8.50 13.22
C GLU A 136 18.71 9.42 14.22
N ALA A 137 18.94 10.74 14.13
CA ALA A 137 18.26 11.71 14.98
C ALA A 137 16.74 11.73 14.78
N ARG A 138 16.26 11.58 13.53
CA ARG A 138 14.82 11.51 13.24
C ARG A 138 14.21 10.18 13.68
N SER A 139 14.90 9.07 13.44
CA SER A 139 14.47 7.74 13.87
C SER A 139 14.27 7.69 15.38
N ALA A 140 15.26 8.15 16.15
CA ALA A 140 15.18 8.16 17.61
C ALA A 140 14.06 9.07 18.15
N ALA A 141 13.86 10.24 17.52
CA ALA A 141 12.88 11.21 17.99
C ALA A 141 11.43 10.86 17.58
N ILE A 142 11.26 10.22 16.43
CA ILE A 142 9.97 10.01 15.78
C ILE A 142 9.67 8.51 15.71
N ASP A 143 10.40 7.76 14.90
CA ASP A 143 10.07 6.36 14.59
C ASP A 143 10.08 5.47 15.85
N ASP A 144 11.10 5.58 16.70
CA ASP A 144 11.27 4.75 17.89
C ASP A 144 10.26 5.09 19.01
N CYS A 145 9.70 6.30 18.97
CA CYS A 145 8.76 6.81 19.97
C CYS A 145 7.30 6.83 19.48
N MET A 146 7.06 6.50 18.21
CA MET A 146 5.73 6.55 17.61
C MET A 146 4.99 5.24 17.82
N ALA A 147 3.74 5.33 18.27
CA ALA A 147 2.86 4.20 18.42
C ALA A 147 1.55 4.44 17.66
N PHE A 148 1.13 3.41 16.91
CA PHE A 148 -0.17 3.39 16.24
C PHE A 148 -1.05 2.35 16.94
N CYS A 149 -2.23 2.78 17.39
CA CYS A 149 -3.24 1.94 18.02
C CYS A 149 -4.57 2.17 17.29
N PRO A 150 -5.02 1.22 16.46
CA PRO A 150 -6.30 1.29 15.76
C PRO A 150 -7.51 1.37 16.69
#